data_AF-A0A1P8WKZ8-F1
#
_entry.id   AF-A0A1P8WKZ8-F1
#
_cell.length_a   1.000
_cell.length_b   1.000
_cell.length_c   1.000
_cell.angle_alpha   90.00
_cell.angle_beta   90.00
_cell.angle_gamma   90.00
#
_symmetry.space_group_name_H-M   'P 1'
#
loop_
_entity.id
_entity.type
_entity.pdbx_description
1 polymer ?
#
loop_
_entity_poly.entity_id
_entity_poly.type
_entity_poly.pdbx_seq_one_letter_code
_entity_poly.pdbx_strand_id
1 'polypeptide(L)'
;MKFLTSFIALAMAVSPAAADKPNVLIIGDSISLGYTPHVVKLMEDEANVVHNKGNAQHTGTGLQKLDRWLGDTKWDVVHFNWGLWDLCYRHPESKNQGRRDKVRGTLTTTLEKYEQNLDELVTKLKSTGATLVWASTTVVPEGEAGRKRNDDLKYNDVAARVMQKHGVRINDLNKLSRTFEANLFTQPGDVHFKPVGYQKLADQVAGAIREALASRDAEQPLSRILFGSCIKQDRPMPILRTIVDSQPDLFVFLGDNIYGDTEDMDVLRAKYAKLAADAGFNQLQKTCPTLATWDDHDYGVNDGGADYSKREESEQVFEDFWQRSADSASRKRPGVYDTQMFGPNGQRVQVILLDTRYFRSPLKRGEKRVGGSWIPDDDPTKTMLGEAQWKWLGEQLRQPAELRIIASGIQFLAEDAGQETWSNLPRERQRMLDLLTSTEANGVIFISGDRHWSELSAINEGAPYRLYDFTSSSLNQLHPRGTPTKNSFRALPTTYHKENFGVIAVDWDQKDPQITLSIRDLDDNLRLQHEVRLSELNR
;
A
#
# COMPACT_ATOMS: atom_id res chain seq x y z
N MET A 1 62.33 -11.80 12.66
CA MET A 1 61.28 -11.24 13.52
C MET A 1 60.78 -9.92 12.94
N LYS A 2 59.66 -9.95 12.21
CA LYS A 2 58.85 -8.76 11.90
C LYS A 2 57.41 -9.16 12.23
N PHE A 3 56.89 -8.64 13.33
CA PHE A 3 55.50 -8.83 13.74
C PHE A 3 54.63 -7.92 12.89
N LEU A 4 53.70 -8.51 12.15
CA LEU A 4 52.62 -7.82 11.46
C LEU A 4 51.46 -7.71 12.46
N THR A 5 51.23 -6.51 12.99
CA THR A 5 50.08 -6.21 13.84
C THR A 5 48.81 -6.16 13.01
N SER A 6 47.93 -7.13 13.24
CA SER A 6 46.58 -7.22 12.69
C SER A 6 45.68 -6.18 13.36
N PHE A 7 45.15 -5.22 12.60
CA PHE A 7 44.03 -4.39 13.03
C PHE A 7 42.73 -5.16 12.75
N ILE A 8 42.12 -5.72 13.80
CA ILE A 8 40.75 -6.22 13.74
C ILE A 8 39.84 -5.00 13.91
N ALA A 9 39.19 -4.57 12.83
CA ALA A 9 38.09 -3.61 12.90
C ALA A 9 36.88 -4.33 13.52
N LEU A 10 36.57 -3.98 14.77
CA LEU A 10 35.38 -4.43 15.46
C LEU A 10 34.17 -3.71 14.83
N ALA A 11 33.49 -4.38 13.90
CA ALA A 11 32.18 -3.93 13.43
C ALA A 11 31.20 -4.01 14.59
N MET A 12 30.84 -2.85 15.17
CA MET A 12 29.74 -2.78 16.11
C MET A 12 28.46 -3.11 15.34
N ALA A 13 27.87 -4.27 15.65
CA ALA A 13 26.51 -4.59 15.27
C ALA A 13 25.58 -3.54 15.91
N VAL A 14 25.14 -2.58 15.10
CA VAL A 14 24.05 -1.69 15.48
C VAL A 14 22.80 -2.57 15.58
N SER A 15 22.29 -2.75 16.80
CA SER A 15 20.98 -3.37 17.01
C SER A 15 19.94 -2.64 16.16
N PRO A 16 18.95 -3.34 15.57
CA PRO A 16 17.89 -2.66 14.82
C PRO A 16 17.19 -1.71 15.79
N ALA A 17 17.24 -0.42 15.51
CA ALA A 17 16.41 0.55 16.20
C ALA A 17 14.96 0.05 16.04
N ALA A 18 14.25 -0.11 17.16
CA ALA A 18 12.81 -0.28 17.10
C ALA A 18 12.24 0.84 16.23
N ALA A 19 11.46 0.52 15.21
CA ALA A 19 10.83 1.53 14.38
C ALA A 19 10.07 2.50 15.28
N ASP A 20 10.37 3.80 15.18
CA ASP A 20 9.68 4.82 15.98
C ASP A 20 8.19 4.80 15.62
N LYS A 21 7.34 4.66 16.64
CA LYS A 21 5.88 4.65 16.46
C LYS A 21 5.40 6.00 15.92
N PRO A 22 4.40 6.04 15.01
CA PRO A 22 3.84 7.30 14.53
C PRO A 22 3.26 8.14 15.68
N ASN A 23 3.40 9.45 15.59
CA ASN A 23 2.92 10.41 16.58
C ASN A 23 1.50 10.86 16.25
N VAL A 24 0.58 10.71 17.20
CA VAL A 24 -0.83 11.09 17.04
C VAL A 24 -1.22 12.13 18.08
N LEU A 25 -1.75 13.25 17.63
CA LEU A 25 -2.28 14.31 18.50
C LEU A 25 -3.82 14.29 18.50
N ILE A 26 -4.41 14.23 19.69
CA ILE A 26 -5.84 14.45 19.91
C ILE A 26 -6.04 15.87 20.45
N ILE A 27 -6.78 16.71 19.73
CA ILE A 27 -7.16 18.06 20.16
C ILE A 27 -8.66 18.12 20.42
N GLY A 28 -9.10 18.34 21.66
CA GLY A 28 -10.53 18.45 21.89
C GLY A 28 -10.97 18.88 23.29
N ASP A 29 -12.27 18.82 23.50
CA ASP A 29 -12.91 19.26 24.72
C ASP A 29 -12.91 18.20 25.83
N SER A 30 -13.88 18.24 26.75
CA SER A 30 -13.93 17.30 27.87
C SER A 30 -14.35 15.89 27.46
N ILE A 31 -14.97 15.72 26.28
CA ILE A 31 -15.30 14.40 25.77
C ILE A 31 -14.03 13.68 25.30
N SER A 32 -13.13 14.38 24.59
CA SER A 32 -11.85 13.81 24.18
C SER A 32 -10.93 13.53 25.34
N LEU A 33 -10.90 14.39 26.37
CA LEU A 33 -10.21 14.10 27.62
C LEU A 33 -10.69 12.79 28.26
N GLY A 34 -11.99 12.47 28.15
CA GLY A 34 -12.57 11.26 28.72
C GLY A 34 -12.22 9.98 27.96
N TYR A 35 -12.23 9.99 26.62
CA TYR A 35 -11.89 8.78 25.85
C TYR A 35 -10.39 8.59 25.61
N THR A 36 -9.57 9.64 25.66
CA THR A 36 -8.15 9.52 25.26
C THR A 36 -7.35 8.50 26.07
N PRO A 37 -7.50 8.36 27.40
CA PRO A 37 -6.79 7.32 28.14
C PRO A 37 -7.08 5.89 27.64
N HIS A 38 -8.29 5.66 27.13
CA HIS A 38 -8.66 4.38 26.53
C HIS A 38 -8.05 4.21 25.14
N VAL A 39 -8.00 5.28 24.33
CA VAL A 39 -7.33 5.26 23.02
C VAL A 39 -5.83 4.97 23.16
N VAL A 40 -5.16 5.62 24.12
CA VAL A 40 -3.74 5.39 24.43
C VAL A 40 -3.49 3.91 24.72
N LYS A 41 -4.35 3.28 25.53
CA LYS A 41 -4.25 1.85 25.84
C LYS A 41 -4.50 0.97 24.62
N LEU A 42 -5.49 1.29 23.81
CA LEU A 42 -5.85 0.50 22.61
C LEU A 42 -4.77 0.53 21.52
N MET A 43 -3.94 1.58 21.50
CA MET A 43 -2.95 1.84 20.46
C MET A 43 -1.52 1.81 20.99
N GLU A 44 -1.30 1.27 22.19
CA GLU A 44 0.00 1.36 22.88
C GLU A 44 1.14 0.75 22.08
N ASP A 45 0.88 -0.29 21.29
CA ASP A 45 1.83 -0.97 20.41
C ASP A 45 1.91 -0.37 18.99
N GLU A 46 0.97 0.52 18.64
CA GLU A 46 0.78 1.01 17.27
C GLU A 46 1.21 2.47 17.08
N ALA A 47 0.98 3.34 18.07
CA ALA A 47 1.19 4.79 17.93
C ALA A 47 1.47 5.50 19.26
N ASN A 48 2.22 6.59 19.20
CA ASN A 48 2.41 7.52 20.32
C ASN A 48 1.24 8.51 20.37
N VAL A 49 0.18 8.17 21.10
CA VAL A 49 -1.03 8.99 21.21
C VAL A 49 -0.93 9.99 22.36
N VAL A 50 -1.10 11.29 22.07
CA VAL A 50 -1.05 12.38 23.06
C VAL A 50 -2.29 13.27 22.93
N HIS A 51 -2.85 13.73 24.04
CA HIS A 51 -3.90 14.77 24.04
C HIS A 51 -3.29 16.16 24.21
N ASN A 52 -3.91 17.18 23.62
CA ASN A 52 -3.53 18.57 23.87
C ASN A 52 -3.62 18.91 25.37
N LYS A 53 -2.72 19.75 25.88
CA LYS A 53 -2.74 20.10 27.32
C LYS A 53 -4.00 20.89 27.67
N GLY A 54 -4.86 20.28 28.48
CA GLY A 54 -6.11 20.87 28.98
C GLY A 54 -7.29 20.70 28.01
N ASN A 55 -8.34 21.48 28.23
CA ASN A 55 -9.55 21.45 27.40
C ASN A 55 -9.44 22.46 26.24
N ALA A 56 -9.76 22.04 25.02
CA ALA A 56 -9.70 22.89 23.83
C ALA A 56 -10.81 23.95 23.75
N GLN A 57 -11.86 23.83 24.58
CA GLN A 57 -12.98 24.76 24.71
C GLN A 57 -13.68 25.04 23.37
N HIS A 58 -13.97 26.30 23.06
CA HIS A 58 -14.60 26.72 21.80
C HIS A 58 -13.55 27.04 20.74
N THR A 59 -13.95 27.08 19.46
CA THR A 59 -13.07 27.33 18.32
C THR A 59 -12.21 28.59 18.45
N GLY A 60 -12.74 29.66 19.05
CA GLY A 60 -11.96 30.87 19.34
C GLY A 60 -10.77 30.66 20.29
N THR A 61 -10.87 29.74 21.26
CA THR A 61 -9.71 29.31 22.07
C THR A 61 -8.74 28.49 21.22
N GLY A 62 -9.27 27.67 20.31
CA GLY A 62 -8.46 26.94 19.34
C GLY A 62 -7.55 27.87 18.54
N LEU A 63 -8.12 28.95 17.98
CA LEU A 63 -7.36 29.92 17.17
C LEU A 63 -6.20 30.56 17.93
N GLN A 64 -6.33 30.72 19.25
CA GLN A 64 -5.29 31.32 20.10
C GLN A 64 -4.23 30.33 20.55
N LYS A 65 -4.57 29.04 20.66
CA LYS A 65 -3.73 28.03 21.32
C LYS A 65 -3.19 26.94 20.40
N LEU A 66 -3.67 26.87 19.16
CA LEU A 66 -3.33 25.79 18.24
C LEU A 66 -1.82 25.61 18.09
N ASP A 67 -1.08 26.69 17.83
CA ASP A 67 0.38 26.63 17.65
C ASP A 67 1.09 26.04 18.86
N ARG A 68 0.62 26.38 20.08
CA ARG A 68 1.17 25.83 21.33
C ARG A 68 0.85 24.34 21.49
N TRP A 69 -0.31 23.89 21.04
CA TRP A 69 -0.70 22.48 21.13
C TRP A 69 0.02 21.62 20.10
N LEU A 70 0.28 22.16 18.91
CA LEU A 70 1.09 21.50 17.88
C LEU A 70 2.55 21.38 18.34
N GLY A 71 3.13 22.46 18.87
CA GLY A 71 4.53 22.49 19.28
C GLY A 71 5.48 22.17 18.13
N ASP A 72 6.65 21.61 18.44
CA ASP A 72 7.70 21.27 17.46
C ASP A 72 7.64 19.79 17.00
N THR A 73 6.68 19.02 17.51
CA THR A 73 6.53 17.60 17.17
C THR A 73 5.99 17.45 15.74
N LYS A 74 6.62 16.60 14.93
CA LYS A 74 6.04 16.15 13.67
C LYS A 74 4.93 15.14 13.96
N TRP A 75 3.69 15.54 13.72
CA TRP A 75 2.51 14.70 13.90
C TRP A 75 2.18 13.95 12.61
N ASP A 76 1.91 12.66 12.72
CA ASP A 76 1.49 11.82 11.60
C ASP A 76 -0.03 11.91 11.41
N VAL A 77 -0.78 11.94 12.52
CA VAL A 77 -2.23 12.15 12.52
C VAL A 77 -2.60 13.21 13.56
N VAL A 78 -3.50 14.12 13.18
CA VAL A 78 -4.20 14.99 14.12
C VAL A 78 -5.69 14.66 14.10
N HIS A 79 -6.17 14.09 15.20
CA HIS A 79 -7.60 13.89 15.46
C HIS A 79 -8.13 15.05 16.29
N PHE A 80 -9.20 15.71 15.87
CA PHE A 80 -9.64 16.93 16.55
C PHE A 80 -11.15 17.15 16.61
N ASN A 81 -11.60 17.87 17.64
CA ASN A 81 -13.00 18.25 17.83
C ASN A 81 -13.14 19.66 18.43
N TRP A 82 -14.15 20.39 17.94
CA TRP A 82 -14.79 21.54 18.57
C TRP A 82 -16.29 21.46 18.34
N GLY A 83 -17.09 22.15 19.17
CA GLY A 83 -18.54 22.22 18.98
C GLY A 83 -19.34 22.37 20.28
N LEU A 84 -19.17 21.48 21.27
CA LEU A 84 -19.98 21.54 22.49
C LEU A 84 -19.81 22.87 23.23
N TRP A 85 -18.62 23.48 23.21
CA TRP A 85 -18.41 24.78 23.84
C TRP A 85 -18.95 25.94 23.01
N ASP A 86 -18.87 25.85 21.68
CA ASP A 86 -19.36 26.84 20.72
C ASP A 86 -20.88 26.97 20.75
N LEU A 87 -21.59 25.83 20.78
CA LEU A 87 -23.06 25.75 20.81
C LEU A 87 -23.67 26.02 22.20
N CYS A 88 -22.84 26.34 23.18
CA CYS A 88 -23.25 26.56 24.55
C CYS A 88 -23.71 28.01 24.80
N TYR A 89 -24.83 28.18 25.47
CA TYR A 89 -25.34 29.45 25.95
C TYR A 89 -24.80 29.73 27.35
N ARG A 90 -24.30 30.95 27.58
CA ARG A 90 -23.65 31.33 28.84
C ARG A 90 -24.22 32.63 29.38
N HIS A 91 -24.43 32.68 30.68
CA HIS A 91 -24.88 33.87 31.40
C HIS A 91 -23.91 34.18 32.56
N PRO A 92 -23.41 35.42 32.71
CA PRO A 92 -22.41 35.77 33.72
C PRO A 92 -22.75 35.33 35.16
N GLU A 93 -24.04 35.37 35.51
CA GLU A 93 -24.55 35.04 36.85
C GLU A 93 -24.97 33.57 37.02
N SER A 94 -24.84 32.74 35.98
CA SER A 94 -25.20 31.32 36.09
C SER A 94 -24.25 30.58 37.02
N LYS A 95 -24.83 29.79 37.93
CA LYS A 95 -24.11 28.93 38.87
C LYS A 95 -23.81 27.54 38.29
N ASN A 96 -24.35 27.21 37.11
CA ASN A 96 -24.01 25.96 36.45
C ASN A 96 -22.55 25.99 35.98
N GLN A 97 -21.89 24.83 36.00
CA GLN A 97 -20.49 24.70 35.55
C GLN A 97 -20.28 25.38 34.19
N GLY A 98 -19.26 26.25 34.11
CA GLY A 98 -18.96 27.02 32.90
C GLY A 98 -19.95 28.16 32.64
N ARG A 99 -20.73 28.61 33.63
CA ARG A 99 -21.74 29.66 33.49
C ARG A 99 -22.84 29.31 32.46
N ARG A 100 -23.15 28.02 32.32
CA ARG A 100 -24.13 27.49 31.36
C ARG A 100 -25.56 27.92 31.70
N ASP A 101 -26.26 28.53 30.77
CA ASP A 101 -27.68 28.91 30.94
C ASP A 101 -28.32 29.11 29.58
N LYS A 102 -29.09 28.12 29.09
CA LYS A 102 -29.77 28.21 27.79
C LYS A 102 -31.02 29.07 27.77
N VAL A 103 -31.47 29.56 28.93
CA VAL A 103 -32.68 30.36 29.06
C VAL A 103 -32.33 31.85 29.04
N ARG A 104 -31.33 32.25 29.84
CA ARG A 104 -30.92 33.66 29.99
C ARG A 104 -29.62 33.99 29.29
N GLY A 105 -28.83 32.98 28.91
CA GLY A 105 -27.51 33.18 28.35
C GLY A 105 -27.50 33.55 26.87
N THR A 106 -26.35 34.03 26.41
CA THR A 106 -26.05 34.26 25.01
C THR A 106 -25.22 33.11 24.44
N LEU A 107 -25.43 32.80 23.17
CA LEU A 107 -24.70 31.76 22.46
C LEU A 107 -23.20 32.11 22.41
N THR A 108 -22.33 31.14 22.74
CA THR A 108 -20.87 31.37 22.81
C THR A 108 -20.29 31.70 21.44
N THR A 109 -20.70 31.01 20.38
CA THR A 109 -20.19 31.24 19.01
C THR A 109 -21.30 30.95 18.02
N THR A 110 -21.70 31.90 17.18
CA THR A 110 -22.75 31.67 16.17
C THR A 110 -22.29 30.65 15.11
N LEU A 111 -23.22 30.07 14.34
CA LEU A 111 -22.88 29.11 13.29
C LEU A 111 -21.95 29.72 12.24
N GLU A 112 -22.17 30.97 11.85
CA GLU A 112 -21.33 31.68 10.87
C GLU A 112 -19.91 31.87 11.41
N LYS A 113 -19.79 32.28 12.68
CA LYS A 113 -18.48 32.47 13.30
C LYS A 113 -17.76 31.14 13.54
N TYR A 114 -18.51 30.09 13.87
CA TYR A 114 -17.99 28.75 14.03
C TYR A 114 -17.44 28.21 12.70
N GLU A 115 -18.16 28.39 11.59
CA GLU A 115 -17.71 28.03 10.23
C GLU A 115 -16.39 28.73 9.88
N GLN A 116 -16.33 30.06 10.08
CA GLN A 116 -15.13 30.86 9.82
C GLN A 116 -13.94 30.40 10.67
N ASN A 117 -14.15 30.18 11.96
CA ASN A 117 -13.07 29.76 12.85
C ASN A 117 -12.57 28.35 12.51
N LEU A 118 -13.47 27.41 12.19
CA LEU A 118 -13.09 26.07 11.76
C LEU A 118 -12.31 26.09 10.45
N ASP A 119 -12.71 26.91 9.48
CA ASP A 119 -12.01 27.04 8.20
C ASP A 119 -10.55 27.47 8.41
N GLU A 120 -10.32 28.45 9.28
CA GLU A 120 -8.97 28.91 9.64
C GLU A 120 -8.18 27.84 10.41
N LEU A 121 -8.81 27.16 11.38
CA LEU A 121 -8.19 26.08 12.14
C LEU A 121 -7.76 24.92 11.25
N VAL A 122 -8.63 24.47 10.35
CA VAL A 122 -8.34 23.37 9.42
C VAL A 122 -7.22 23.78 8.45
N THR A 123 -7.22 25.02 7.97
CA THR A 123 -6.15 25.53 7.12
C THR A 123 -4.79 25.44 7.81
N LYS A 124 -4.70 25.87 9.08
CA LYS A 124 -3.47 25.78 9.89
C LYS A 124 -3.07 24.33 10.20
N LEU A 125 -4.04 23.47 10.49
CA LEU A 125 -3.79 22.05 10.70
C LEU A 125 -3.24 21.39 9.42
N LYS A 126 -3.78 21.71 8.24
CA LYS A 126 -3.30 21.15 6.97
C LYS A 126 -1.87 21.55 6.65
N SER A 127 -1.42 22.75 7.02
CA SER A 127 -0.03 23.16 6.78
C SER A 127 1.00 22.37 7.59
N THR A 128 0.57 21.56 8.57
CA THR A 128 1.47 20.67 9.31
C THR A 128 1.88 19.43 8.51
N GLY A 129 1.14 19.08 7.45
CA GLY A 129 1.32 17.84 6.68
C GLY A 129 0.76 16.58 7.36
N ALA A 130 0.18 16.69 8.56
CA ALA A 130 -0.46 15.56 9.23
C ALA A 130 -1.76 15.13 8.52
N THR A 131 -2.06 13.84 8.53
CA THR A 131 -3.38 13.36 8.11
C THR A 131 -4.42 13.79 9.14
N LEU A 132 -5.48 14.47 8.69
CA LEU A 132 -6.47 15.08 9.56
C LEU A 132 -7.74 14.23 9.68
N VAL A 133 -8.21 14.04 10.91
CA VAL A 133 -9.49 13.39 11.22
C VAL A 133 -10.29 14.29 12.15
N TRP A 134 -11.43 14.80 11.66
CA TRP A 134 -12.34 15.57 12.50
C TRP A 134 -13.38 14.65 13.16
N ALA A 135 -13.53 14.75 14.47
CA ALA A 135 -14.57 14.05 15.22
C ALA A 135 -15.83 14.92 15.31
N SER A 136 -17.00 14.38 14.97
CA SER A 136 -18.24 15.13 15.12
C SER A 136 -18.61 15.36 16.59
N THR A 137 -19.23 16.50 16.88
CA THR A 137 -19.70 16.86 18.22
C THR A 137 -20.68 15.80 18.71
N THR A 138 -20.45 15.21 19.87
CA THR A 138 -21.35 14.19 20.43
C THR A 138 -22.74 14.73 20.77
N VAL A 139 -23.72 13.84 20.92
CA VAL A 139 -25.12 14.20 21.15
C VAL A 139 -25.32 15.14 22.33
N VAL A 140 -26.16 16.16 22.17
CA VAL A 140 -26.68 16.96 23.29
C VAL A 140 -27.93 16.27 23.84
N PRO A 141 -27.89 15.70 25.05
CA PRO A 141 -29.03 15.02 25.62
C PRO A 141 -30.15 15.99 25.97
N GLU A 142 -31.36 15.46 26.08
CA GLU A 142 -32.49 16.22 26.60
C GLU A 142 -32.22 16.66 28.04
N GLY A 143 -32.67 17.87 28.40
CA GLY A 143 -32.47 18.42 29.74
C GLY A 143 -31.11 19.10 30.00
N GLU A 144 -30.17 19.09 29.04
CA GLU A 144 -28.85 19.73 29.22
C GLU A 144 -28.97 21.23 29.56
N ALA A 145 -28.23 21.71 30.57
CA ALA A 145 -28.46 23.02 31.19
C ALA A 145 -28.10 24.26 30.34
N GLY A 146 -27.15 24.13 29.42
CA GLY A 146 -26.57 25.23 28.64
C GLY A 146 -26.72 25.11 27.12
N ARG A 147 -27.39 24.09 26.60
CA ARG A 147 -27.42 23.73 25.18
C ARG A 147 -28.82 23.29 24.80
N LYS A 148 -29.23 23.61 23.58
CA LYS A 148 -30.53 23.19 23.07
C LYS A 148 -30.37 21.84 22.37
N ARG A 149 -31.37 20.97 22.56
CA ARG A 149 -31.40 19.66 21.91
C ARG A 149 -31.31 19.85 20.39
N ASN A 150 -30.49 19.02 19.74
CA ASN A 150 -30.22 19.05 18.29
C ASN A 150 -29.44 20.27 17.77
N ASP A 151 -28.95 21.17 18.62
CA ASP A 151 -27.99 22.17 18.15
C ASP A 151 -26.66 21.50 17.76
N ASP A 152 -26.30 20.36 18.36
CA ASP A 152 -25.17 19.54 17.91
C ASP A 152 -25.25 19.14 16.43
N LEU A 153 -26.44 18.84 15.90
CA LEU A 153 -26.62 18.55 14.48
C LEU A 153 -26.30 19.76 13.61
N LYS A 154 -26.79 20.95 13.99
CA LYS A 154 -26.55 22.18 13.23
C LYS A 154 -25.07 22.53 13.15
N TYR A 155 -24.34 22.38 14.25
CA TYR A 155 -22.90 22.63 14.27
C TYR A 155 -22.13 21.53 13.53
N ASN A 156 -22.57 20.28 13.61
CA ASN A 156 -21.97 19.21 12.83
C ASN A 156 -22.19 19.38 11.33
N ASP A 157 -23.36 19.88 10.89
CA ASP A 157 -23.62 20.18 9.48
C ASP A 157 -22.69 21.29 8.96
N VAL A 158 -22.45 22.33 9.78
CA VAL A 158 -21.48 23.39 9.46
C VAL A 158 -20.06 22.82 9.36
N ALA A 159 -19.64 22.06 10.36
CA ALA A 159 -18.31 21.48 10.37
C ALA A 159 -18.10 20.50 9.20
N ALA A 160 -19.11 19.69 8.86
CA ALA A 160 -19.05 18.76 7.74
C ALA A 160 -18.80 19.48 6.40
N ARG A 161 -19.42 20.65 6.17
CA ARG A 161 -19.14 21.47 4.98
C ARG A 161 -17.68 21.92 4.94
N VAL A 162 -17.13 22.37 6.07
CA VAL A 162 -15.72 22.78 6.17
C VAL A 162 -14.80 21.58 5.93
N MET A 163 -15.06 20.44 6.55
CA MET A 163 -14.24 19.23 6.36
C MET A 163 -14.27 18.76 4.90
N GLN A 164 -15.45 18.78 4.26
CA GLN A 164 -15.60 18.44 2.85
C GLN A 164 -14.82 19.40 1.95
N LYS A 165 -14.91 20.71 2.19
CA LYS A 165 -14.12 21.73 1.46
C LYS A 165 -12.62 21.45 1.52
N HIS A 166 -12.14 20.96 2.66
CA HIS A 166 -10.72 20.73 2.91
C HIS A 166 -10.24 19.30 2.66
N GLY A 167 -11.12 18.37 2.32
CA GLY A 167 -10.80 16.95 2.16
C GLY A 167 -10.42 16.24 3.48
N VAL A 168 -10.95 16.70 4.62
CA VAL A 168 -10.69 16.13 5.94
C VAL A 168 -11.68 15.00 6.23
N ARG A 169 -11.20 13.87 6.75
CA ARG A 169 -12.07 12.73 7.11
C ARG A 169 -12.94 13.05 8.32
N ILE A 170 -14.15 12.52 8.33
CA ILE A 170 -15.12 12.70 9.41
C ILE A 170 -15.26 11.40 10.19
N ASN A 171 -14.90 11.41 11.47
CA ASN A 171 -15.24 10.38 12.43
C ASN A 171 -16.54 10.76 13.14
N ASP A 172 -17.65 10.10 12.81
CA ASP A 172 -18.98 10.49 13.27
C ASP A 172 -19.32 9.97 14.68
N LEU A 173 -18.77 10.62 15.71
CA LEU A 173 -19.08 10.33 17.11
C LEU A 173 -20.49 10.75 17.53
N ASN A 174 -21.12 11.70 16.81
CA ASN A 174 -22.51 12.08 17.03
C ASN A 174 -23.44 10.91 16.75
N LYS A 175 -23.30 10.27 15.58
CA LYS A 175 -24.09 9.09 15.22
C LYS A 175 -23.92 7.98 16.24
N LEU A 176 -22.69 7.70 16.66
CA LEU A 176 -22.43 6.69 17.69
C LEU A 176 -23.08 7.06 19.03
N SER A 177 -22.80 8.25 19.56
CA SER A 177 -23.29 8.68 20.88
C SER A 177 -24.83 8.81 20.95
N ARG A 178 -25.52 9.02 19.81
CA ARG A 178 -26.99 8.97 19.73
C ARG A 178 -27.57 7.57 19.96
N THR A 179 -26.78 6.51 19.77
CA THR A 179 -27.22 5.13 20.06
C THR A 179 -27.09 4.78 21.54
N PHE A 180 -26.47 5.64 22.35
CA PHE A 180 -26.18 5.32 23.74
C PHE A 180 -27.44 5.36 24.59
N GLU A 181 -27.65 4.31 25.37
CA GLU A 181 -28.66 4.27 26.41
C GLU A 181 -28.34 5.26 27.54
N ALA A 182 -29.37 5.71 28.27
CA ALA A 182 -29.25 6.69 29.34
C ALA A 182 -28.26 6.26 30.46
N ASN A 183 -28.08 4.96 30.67
CA ASN A 183 -27.16 4.39 31.66
C ASN A 183 -25.68 4.63 31.33
N LEU A 184 -25.34 4.93 30.06
CA LEU A 184 -23.98 5.24 29.60
C LEU A 184 -23.59 6.70 29.81
N PHE A 185 -24.55 7.58 30.08
CA PHE A 185 -24.29 8.97 30.48
C PHE A 185 -24.02 9.06 31.98
N THR A 186 -23.25 10.07 32.38
CA THR A 186 -22.91 10.30 33.79
C THR A 186 -24.17 10.51 34.63
N GLN A 187 -25.11 11.28 34.10
CA GLN A 187 -26.41 11.57 34.70
C GLN A 187 -27.36 12.14 33.62
N PRO A 188 -28.69 12.19 33.85
CA PRO A 188 -29.63 12.79 32.92
C PRO A 188 -29.26 14.24 32.57
N GLY A 189 -29.27 14.58 31.29
CA GLY A 189 -28.91 15.91 30.80
C GLY A 189 -27.41 16.24 30.84
N ASP A 190 -26.52 15.27 31.07
CA ASP A 190 -25.07 15.47 31.01
C ASP A 190 -24.49 15.00 29.68
N VAL A 191 -23.58 15.78 29.11
CA VAL A 191 -22.88 15.42 27.86
C VAL A 191 -21.77 14.39 28.08
N HIS A 192 -21.35 14.17 29.34
CA HIS A 192 -20.25 13.26 29.66
C HIS A 192 -20.74 11.83 29.89
N PHE A 193 -19.86 10.89 29.59
CA PHE A 193 -20.15 9.45 29.62
C PHE A 193 -19.52 8.76 30.83
N LYS A 194 -20.05 7.60 31.19
CA LYS A 194 -19.39 6.67 32.11
C LYS A 194 -18.25 5.93 31.39
N PRO A 195 -17.36 5.22 32.11
CA PRO A 195 -16.24 4.51 31.50
C PRO A 195 -16.61 3.60 30.32
N VAL A 196 -17.75 2.91 30.37
CA VAL A 196 -18.23 2.06 29.27
C VAL A 196 -18.59 2.87 28.02
N GLY A 197 -19.19 4.05 28.19
CA GLY A 197 -19.49 4.95 27.07
C GLY A 197 -18.23 5.55 26.48
N TYR A 198 -17.26 5.94 27.32
CA TYR A 198 -15.95 6.41 26.84
C TYR A 198 -15.15 5.32 26.13
N GLN A 199 -15.20 4.07 26.59
CA GLN A 199 -14.58 2.95 25.89
C GLN A 199 -15.15 2.79 24.47
N LYS A 200 -16.47 2.84 24.30
CA LYS A 200 -17.11 2.77 22.98
C LYS A 200 -16.66 3.91 22.03
N LEU A 201 -16.55 5.13 22.56
CA LEU A 201 -16.01 6.25 21.79
C LEU A 201 -14.54 6.02 21.44
N ALA A 202 -13.75 5.52 22.37
CA ALA A 202 -12.34 5.22 22.17
C ALA A 202 -12.11 4.15 21.10
N ASP A 203 -12.93 3.09 21.07
CA ASP A 203 -12.86 2.03 20.05
C ASP A 203 -13.04 2.64 18.64
N GLN A 204 -14.04 3.50 18.46
CA GLN A 204 -14.28 4.18 17.17
C GLN A 204 -13.19 5.21 16.84
N VAL A 205 -12.68 5.96 17.83
CA VAL A 205 -11.57 6.89 17.62
C VAL A 205 -10.28 6.16 17.22
N ALA A 206 -9.94 5.06 17.89
CA ALA A 206 -8.78 4.24 17.55
C ALA A 206 -8.90 3.66 16.13
N GLY A 207 -10.08 3.14 15.75
CA GLY A 207 -10.35 2.68 14.38
C GLY A 207 -10.10 3.78 13.33
N ALA A 208 -10.65 4.98 13.54
CA ALA A 208 -10.45 6.10 12.62
C ALA A 208 -8.98 6.58 12.54
N ILE A 209 -8.22 6.51 13.64
CA ILE A 209 -6.79 6.82 13.64
C ILE A 209 -6.01 5.75 12.86
N ARG A 210 -6.32 4.45 13.03
CA ARG A 210 -5.67 3.38 12.26
C ARG A 210 -5.89 3.54 10.76
N GLU A 211 -7.11 3.87 10.34
CA GLU A 211 -7.42 4.16 8.93
C GLU A 211 -6.64 5.37 8.41
N ALA A 212 -6.46 6.41 9.23
CA ALA A 212 -5.64 7.57 8.91
C ALA A 212 -4.15 7.21 8.74
N LEU A 213 -3.59 6.43 9.67
CA LEU A 213 -2.21 5.96 9.59
C LEU A 213 -1.99 5.09 8.35
N ALA A 214 -2.85 4.09 8.11
CA ALA A 214 -2.74 3.19 6.96
C ALA A 214 -2.77 3.96 5.62
N SER A 215 -3.62 4.98 5.51
CA SER A 215 -3.67 5.80 4.30
C SER A 215 -2.46 6.72 4.10
N ARG A 216 -1.86 7.22 5.19
CA ARG A 216 -0.65 8.03 5.13
C ARG A 216 0.51 7.18 4.61
N ASP A 217 0.59 5.94 5.04
CA ASP A 217 1.62 5.02 4.58
C ASP A 217 1.44 4.69 3.09
N ALA A 218 0.20 4.62 2.60
CA ALA A 218 -0.08 4.55 1.16
C ALA A 218 0.26 5.85 0.40
N GLU A 219 0.29 7.00 1.07
CA GLU A 219 0.69 8.30 0.53
C GLU A 219 2.21 8.55 0.58
N GLN A 220 3.02 7.68 1.19
CA GLN A 220 4.48 7.77 1.06
C GLN A 220 4.92 7.20 -0.30
N PRO A 221 5.86 7.86 -1.00
CA PRO A 221 6.36 7.33 -2.27
C PRO A 221 7.20 6.08 -2.02
N LEU A 222 6.98 5.03 -2.82
CA LEU A 222 7.85 3.86 -2.78
C LEU A 222 9.24 4.24 -3.27
N SER A 223 10.25 3.97 -2.45
CA SER A 223 11.66 4.26 -2.74
C SER A 223 12.49 2.98 -2.88
N ARG A 224 12.01 1.85 -2.33
CA ARG A 224 12.67 0.55 -2.41
C ARG A 224 11.66 -0.56 -2.65
N ILE A 225 11.47 -0.91 -3.92
CA ILE A 225 10.61 -2.02 -4.34
C ILE A 225 11.47 -3.25 -4.62
N LEU A 226 11.19 -4.36 -3.96
CA LEU A 226 11.87 -5.64 -4.19
C LEU A 226 10.93 -6.58 -4.96
N PHE A 227 11.50 -7.52 -5.71
CA PHE A 227 10.70 -8.49 -6.45
C PHE A 227 11.46 -9.79 -6.72
N GLY A 228 10.72 -10.87 -6.97
CA GLY A 228 11.31 -12.16 -7.34
C GLY A 228 10.26 -13.23 -7.66
N SER A 229 10.74 -14.37 -8.17
CA SER A 229 9.91 -15.51 -8.57
C SER A 229 10.57 -16.85 -8.23
N CYS A 230 9.87 -17.95 -8.47
CA CYS A 230 10.40 -19.33 -8.46
C CYS A 230 10.91 -19.78 -7.08
N ILE A 231 9.96 -19.95 -6.17
CA ILE A 231 10.08 -20.57 -4.87
C ILE A 231 9.67 -22.04 -4.95
N LYS A 232 10.64 -22.93 -4.76
CA LYS A 232 10.42 -24.32 -4.40
C LYS A 232 10.18 -24.42 -2.89
N GLN A 233 8.91 -24.46 -2.51
CA GLN A 233 8.41 -24.51 -1.13
C GLN A 233 8.92 -25.71 -0.31
N ASP A 234 9.40 -26.77 -0.98
CA ASP A 234 10.01 -27.94 -0.32
C ASP A 234 11.51 -27.77 0.00
N ARG A 235 12.09 -26.61 -0.33
CA ARG A 235 13.50 -26.28 -0.08
C ARG A 235 13.61 -25.14 0.92
N PRO A 236 14.75 -25.03 1.63
CA PRO A 236 15.03 -23.85 2.45
C PRO A 236 14.93 -22.55 1.64
N MET A 237 14.41 -21.49 2.26
CA MET A 237 14.25 -20.16 1.67
C MET A 237 15.01 -19.07 2.47
N PRO A 238 16.32 -19.23 2.76
CA PRO A 238 17.06 -18.26 3.57
C PRO A 238 17.09 -16.85 2.94
N ILE A 239 16.90 -16.73 1.62
CA ILE A 239 16.83 -15.45 0.92
C ILE A 239 15.69 -14.54 1.41
N LEU A 240 14.59 -15.13 1.92
CA LEU A 240 13.48 -14.34 2.46
C LEU A 240 13.91 -13.55 3.70
N ARG A 241 14.87 -14.08 4.48
CA ARG A 241 15.46 -13.34 5.59
C ARG A 241 16.26 -12.14 5.10
N THR A 242 17.09 -12.33 4.07
CA THR A 242 17.87 -11.26 3.43
C THR A 242 16.94 -10.17 2.90
N ILE A 243 15.86 -10.54 2.22
CA ILE A 243 14.83 -9.60 1.73
C ILE A 243 14.21 -8.81 2.89
N VAL A 244 13.83 -9.46 3.99
CA VAL A 244 13.30 -8.78 5.19
C VAL A 244 14.32 -7.79 5.76
N ASP A 245 15.57 -8.21 5.88
CA ASP A 245 16.66 -7.39 6.44
C ASP A 245 17.00 -6.19 5.53
N SER A 246 16.71 -6.27 4.23
CA SER A 246 16.81 -5.13 3.29
C SER A 246 15.72 -4.07 3.47
N GLN A 247 14.71 -4.30 4.33
CA GLN A 247 13.62 -3.37 4.65
C GLN A 247 12.94 -2.77 3.38
N PRO A 248 12.30 -3.61 2.55
CA PRO A 248 11.55 -3.14 1.39
C PRO A 248 10.33 -2.31 1.78
N ASP A 249 10.00 -1.29 0.98
CA ASP A 249 8.71 -0.59 1.06
C ASP A 249 7.59 -1.44 0.48
N LEU A 250 7.93 -2.29 -0.50
CA LEU A 250 7.03 -3.23 -1.17
C LEU A 250 7.82 -4.45 -1.67
N PHE A 251 7.26 -5.65 -1.54
CA PHE A 251 7.75 -6.84 -2.23
C PHE A 251 6.74 -7.36 -3.25
N VAL A 252 7.18 -7.63 -4.48
CA VAL A 252 6.34 -8.15 -5.57
C VAL A 252 6.74 -9.58 -5.92
N PHE A 253 5.85 -10.51 -5.66
CA PHE A 253 5.93 -11.90 -6.09
C PHE A 253 5.47 -12.01 -7.55
N LEU A 254 6.36 -12.51 -8.42
CA LEU A 254 6.14 -12.61 -9.86
C LEU A 254 5.66 -13.99 -10.32
N GLY A 255 5.27 -14.86 -9.40
CA GLY A 255 4.81 -16.21 -9.73
C GLY A 255 5.87 -17.28 -9.50
N ASP A 256 5.45 -18.53 -9.74
CA ASP A 256 6.05 -19.73 -9.17
C ASP A 256 6.33 -19.56 -7.66
N ASN A 257 5.36 -18.99 -6.95
CA ASN A 257 5.39 -18.81 -5.50
C ASN A 257 5.43 -20.16 -4.77
N ILE A 258 4.88 -21.18 -5.42
CA ILE A 258 4.99 -22.59 -5.11
C ILE A 258 5.10 -23.40 -6.42
N TYR A 259 5.67 -24.60 -6.35
CA TYR A 259 5.61 -25.55 -7.46
C TYR A 259 4.35 -26.40 -7.35
N GLY A 260 3.24 -25.87 -7.85
CA GLY A 260 1.86 -26.29 -7.63
C GLY A 260 1.32 -27.43 -8.51
N ASP A 261 1.95 -27.81 -9.62
CA ASP A 261 1.42 -28.71 -10.67
C ASP A 261 0.52 -29.84 -10.16
N THR A 262 -0.80 -29.72 -10.39
CA THR A 262 -1.82 -30.65 -9.89
C THR A 262 -3.22 -30.27 -10.37
N GLU A 263 -4.07 -31.23 -10.73
CA GLU A 263 -5.52 -31.00 -10.90
C GLU A 263 -6.31 -31.13 -9.56
N ASP A 264 -5.63 -31.51 -8.48
CA ASP A 264 -6.19 -31.66 -7.14
C ASP A 264 -5.91 -30.40 -6.29
N MET A 265 -6.95 -29.64 -5.98
CA MET A 265 -6.85 -28.39 -5.23
C MET A 265 -6.44 -28.57 -3.77
N ASP A 266 -6.63 -29.75 -3.18
CA ASP A 266 -6.13 -30.00 -1.83
C ASP A 266 -4.60 -30.15 -1.84
N VAL A 267 -4.03 -30.70 -2.91
CA VAL A 267 -2.57 -30.69 -3.14
C VAL A 267 -2.07 -29.26 -3.33
N LEU A 268 -2.78 -28.42 -4.10
CA LEU A 268 -2.39 -27.03 -4.31
C LEU A 268 -2.41 -26.23 -3.01
N ARG A 269 -3.50 -26.34 -2.22
CA ARG A 269 -3.61 -25.74 -0.88
C ARG A 269 -2.52 -26.22 0.07
N ALA A 270 -2.20 -27.52 0.07
CA ALA A 270 -1.16 -28.07 0.92
C ALA A 270 0.24 -27.53 0.56
N LYS A 271 0.51 -27.26 -0.73
CA LYS A 271 1.75 -26.63 -1.17
C LYS A 271 1.83 -25.17 -0.73
N TYR A 272 0.74 -24.41 -0.83
CA TYR A 272 0.66 -23.05 -0.28
C TYR A 272 0.84 -23.03 1.24
N ALA A 273 0.26 -24.01 1.95
CA ALA A 273 0.43 -24.13 3.40
C ALA A 273 1.91 -24.32 3.80
N LYS A 274 2.72 -24.96 2.96
CA LYS A 274 4.18 -25.05 3.20
C LYS A 274 4.87 -23.70 3.07
N LEU A 275 4.52 -22.89 2.07
CA LEU A 275 5.03 -21.52 1.96
C LEU A 275 4.63 -20.68 3.19
N ALA A 276 3.35 -20.74 3.57
CA ALA A 276 2.83 -20.08 4.77
C ALA A 276 3.46 -20.56 6.09
N ALA A 277 4.08 -21.74 6.13
CA ALA A 277 4.79 -22.22 7.31
C ALA A 277 6.22 -21.69 7.42
N ASP A 278 6.78 -21.09 6.37
CA ASP A 278 8.14 -20.56 6.38
C ASP A 278 8.25 -19.30 7.24
N ALA A 279 9.27 -19.25 8.10
CA ALA A 279 9.46 -18.14 9.02
C ALA A 279 9.86 -16.83 8.31
N GLY A 280 10.63 -16.91 7.22
CA GLY A 280 11.02 -15.76 6.40
C GLY A 280 9.82 -15.18 5.66
N PHE A 281 8.99 -16.04 5.07
CA PHE A 281 7.74 -15.61 4.42
C PHE A 281 6.79 -14.92 5.41
N ASN A 282 6.56 -15.53 6.57
CA ASN A 282 5.71 -14.95 7.62
C ASN A 282 6.24 -13.60 8.12
N GLN A 283 7.55 -13.48 8.28
CA GLN A 283 8.17 -12.22 8.69
C GLN A 283 7.99 -11.15 7.62
N LEU A 284 8.21 -11.49 6.34
CA LEU A 284 8.03 -10.57 5.22
C LEU A 284 6.60 -10.03 5.17
N GLN A 285 5.59 -10.91 5.24
CA GLN A 285 4.17 -10.54 5.28
C GLN A 285 3.82 -9.59 6.43
N LYS A 286 4.52 -9.70 7.56
CA LYS A 286 4.27 -8.85 8.74
C LYS A 286 4.94 -7.49 8.67
N THR A 287 6.07 -7.37 7.97
CA THR A 287 6.90 -6.16 7.99
C THR A 287 6.89 -5.38 6.69
N CYS A 288 6.35 -5.94 5.61
CA CYS A 288 6.32 -5.32 4.29
C CYS A 288 4.99 -5.63 3.60
N PRO A 289 4.32 -4.63 2.99
CA PRO A 289 3.27 -4.88 2.02
C PRO A 289 3.77 -5.82 0.92
N THR A 290 2.98 -6.82 0.57
CA THR A 290 3.30 -7.72 -0.54
C THR A 290 2.22 -7.70 -1.60
N LEU A 291 2.64 -7.69 -2.85
CA LEU A 291 1.78 -7.93 -4.00
C LEU A 291 2.20 -9.22 -4.69
N ALA A 292 1.24 -9.95 -5.25
CA ALA A 292 1.52 -11.20 -5.92
C ALA A 292 0.65 -11.38 -7.16
N THR A 293 1.29 -11.87 -8.22
CA THR A 293 0.65 -12.61 -9.31
C THR A 293 1.18 -14.05 -9.30
N TRP A 294 0.64 -14.89 -10.18
CA TRP A 294 1.10 -16.27 -10.37
C TRP A 294 1.92 -16.45 -11.64
N ASP A 295 2.51 -17.64 -11.74
CA ASP A 295 2.98 -18.19 -13.01
C ASP A 295 2.48 -19.64 -13.17
N ASP A 296 2.99 -20.42 -14.12
CA ASP A 296 2.43 -21.71 -14.52
C ASP A 296 2.37 -22.73 -13.39
N HIS A 297 3.36 -22.78 -12.51
CA HIS A 297 3.37 -23.76 -11.45
C HIS A 297 2.34 -23.48 -10.35
N ASP A 298 2.13 -22.22 -9.97
CA ASP A 298 1.06 -21.81 -9.06
C ASP A 298 -0.33 -21.93 -9.70
N TYR A 299 -0.40 -21.68 -11.02
CA TYR A 299 -1.59 -21.83 -11.84
C TYR A 299 -2.06 -23.30 -11.90
N GLY A 300 -1.13 -24.24 -11.70
CA GLY A 300 -1.42 -25.66 -11.49
C GLY A 300 -0.95 -26.58 -12.61
N VAL A 301 -0.30 -26.06 -13.66
CA VAL A 301 0.33 -26.90 -14.70
C VAL A 301 1.40 -26.13 -15.47
N ASN A 302 2.58 -26.72 -15.58
CA ASN A 302 3.72 -26.20 -16.36
C ASN A 302 3.34 -25.81 -17.81
N ASP A 303 3.78 -24.63 -18.25
CA ASP A 303 3.43 -23.96 -19.51
C ASP A 303 1.91 -23.87 -19.77
N GLY A 304 1.08 -23.91 -18.72
CA GLY A 304 -0.38 -23.91 -18.80
C GLY A 304 -0.99 -22.58 -19.21
N GLY A 305 -2.13 -22.62 -19.89
CA GLY A 305 -2.92 -21.46 -20.27
C GLY A 305 -4.42 -21.71 -20.09
N ALA A 306 -5.24 -21.08 -20.93
CA ALA A 306 -6.70 -21.14 -20.89
C ALA A 306 -7.30 -22.55 -21.09
N ASP A 307 -6.51 -23.51 -21.56
CA ASP A 307 -6.87 -24.92 -21.75
C ASP A 307 -6.77 -25.76 -20.47
N TYR A 308 -6.21 -25.21 -19.40
CA TYR A 308 -6.13 -25.88 -18.11
C TYR A 308 -7.51 -25.98 -17.43
N SER A 309 -7.91 -27.22 -17.13
CA SER A 309 -9.27 -27.54 -16.66
C SER A 309 -9.60 -27.02 -15.26
N LYS A 310 -8.58 -26.69 -14.44
CA LYS A 310 -8.72 -26.25 -13.04
C LYS A 310 -8.34 -24.79 -12.80
N ARG A 311 -8.34 -23.97 -13.84
CA ARG A 311 -7.94 -22.56 -13.73
C ARG A 311 -8.80 -21.75 -12.76
N GLU A 312 -10.11 -21.98 -12.75
CA GLU A 312 -11.05 -21.26 -11.87
C GLU A 312 -10.87 -21.69 -10.41
N GLU A 313 -10.68 -22.98 -10.16
CA GLU A 313 -10.43 -23.46 -8.80
C GLU A 313 -9.04 -23.07 -8.29
N SER A 314 -8.04 -23.02 -9.18
CA SER A 314 -6.67 -22.57 -8.83
C SER A 314 -6.66 -21.07 -8.51
N GLU A 315 -7.43 -20.26 -9.24
CA GLU A 315 -7.67 -18.84 -8.95
C GLU A 315 -8.21 -18.64 -7.53
N GLN A 316 -9.21 -19.43 -7.14
CA GLN A 316 -9.77 -19.35 -5.79
C GLN A 316 -8.73 -19.68 -4.72
N VAL A 317 -7.93 -20.74 -4.92
CA VAL A 317 -6.84 -21.10 -3.99
C VAL A 317 -5.80 -19.98 -3.89
N PHE A 318 -5.44 -19.35 -5.00
CA PHE A 318 -4.51 -18.21 -5.03
C PHE A 318 -5.06 -17.02 -4.26
N GLU A 319 -6.28 -16.56 -4.60
CA GLU A 319 -6.92 -15.41 -3.96
C GLU A 319 -7.14 -15.62 -2.45
N ASP A 320 -7.44 -16.85 -2.03
CA ASP A 320 -7.59 -17.24 -0.63
C ASP A 320 -6.26 -17.20 0.13
N PHE A 321 -5.19 -17.77 -0.46
CA PHE A 321 -3.87 -17.77 0.16
C PHE A 321 -3.33 -16.34 0.37
N TRP A 322 -3.47 -15.49 -0.65
CA TRP A 322 -3.05 -14.09 -0.58
C TRP A 322 -4.04 -13.17 0.16
N GLN A 323 -5.05 -13.75 0.83
CA GLN A 323 -6.02 -13.05 1.68
C GLN A 323 -6.67 -11.85 0.99
N ARG A 324 -6.92 -11.96 -0.32
CA ARG A 324 -7.58 -10.90 -1.09
C ARG A 324 -9.00 -10.74 -0.55
N SER A 325 -9.37 -9.51 -0.16
CA SER A 325 -10.71 -9.20 0.37
C SER A 325 -11.81 -9.74 -0.55
N ALA A 326 -12.91 -10.22 0.01
CA ALA A 326 -14.09 -10.64 -0.74
C ALA A 326 -14.63 -9.54 -1.67
N ASP A 327 -14.37 -8.28 -1.33
CA ASP A 327 -14.77 -7.12 -2.12
C ASP A 327 -13.73 -6.66 -3.15
N SER A 328 -12.56 -7.29 -3.21
CA SER A 328 -11.51 -6.96 -4.16
C SER A 328 -11.97 -7.07 -5.62
N ALA A 329 -11.38 -6.25 -6.49
CA ALA A 329 -11.72 -6.25 -7.90
C ALA A 329 -11.26 -7.54 -8.61
N SER A 330 -10.17 -8.16 -8.15
CA SER A 330 -9.68 -9.45 -8.65
C SER A 330 -10.73 -10.55 -8.47
N ARG A 331 -11.30 -10.73 -7.27
CA ARG A 331 -12.36 -11.74 -7.02
C ARG A 331 -13.68 -11.51 -7.80
N LYS A 332 -13.85 -10.36 -8.44
CA LYS A 332 -15.06 -9.98 -9.19
C LYS A 332 -14.90 -10.17 -10.71
N ARG A 333 -13.74 -10.67 -11.17
CA ARG A 333 -13.45 -10.93 -12.58
C ARG A 333 -12.57 -12.18 -12.72
N PRO A 334 -12.53 -12.83 -13.89
CA PRO A 334 -11.61 -13.95 -14.10
C PRO A 334 -10.16 -13.46 -14.20
N GLY A 335 -9.23 -14.21 -13.62
CA GLY A 335 -7.79 -13.95 -13.58
C GLY A 335 -7.36 -13.09 -12.39
N VAL A 336 -6.13 -13.32 -11.91
CA VAL A 336 -5.60 -12.75 -10.66
C VAL A 336 -4.93 -11.37 -10.83
N TYR A 337 -5.12 -10.73 -11.99
CA TYR A 337 -4.50 -9.45 -12.29
C TYR A 337 -5.08 -8.32 -11.44
N ASP A 338 -4.22 -7.39 -11.04
CA ASP A 338 -4.59 -6.32 -10.11
C ASP A 338 -3.66 -5.11 -10.23
N THR A 339 -3.99 -4.01 -9.57
CA THR A 339 -3.13 -2.83 -9.51
C THR A 339 -3.23 -2.11 -8.18
N GLN A 340 -2.14 -1.47 -7.78
CA GLN A 340 -2.11 -0.58 -6.63
C GLN A 340 -1.31 0.68 -6.95
N MET A 341 -1.79 1.81 -6.43
CA MET A 341 -1.15 3.12 -6.53
C MET A 341 -0.58 3.50 -5.17
N PHE A 342 0.64 4.03 -5.16
CA PHE A 342 1.35 4.48 -3.98
C PHE A 342 1.91 5.88 -4.20
N GLY A 343 2.13 6.62 -3.11
CA GLY A 343 2.78 7.92 -3.14
C GLY A 343 1.88 9.09 -3.52
N PRO A 344 2.35 10.32 -3.28
CA PRO A 344 1.62 11.54 -3.56
C PRO A 344 1.80 11.97 -5.02
N ASN A 345 0.95 12.89 -5.49
CA ASN A 345 1.11 13.49 -6.82
C ASN A 345 2.53 14.06 -7.01
N GLY A 346 3.19 13.67 -8.10
CA GLY A 346 4.59 14.02 -8.40
C GLY A 346 5.60 12.95 -7.99
N GLN A 347 5.19 11.95 -7.19
CA GLN A 347 6.01 10.81 -6.78
C GLN A 347 5.17 9.51 -6.73
N ARG A 348 4.14 9.40 -7.57
CA ARG A 348 3.27 8.22 -7.62
C ARG A 348 3.97 7.07 -8.29
N VAL A 349 3.88 5.91 -7.65
CA VAL A 349 4.26 4.62 -8.20
C VAL A 349 3.01 3.79 -8.40
N GLN A 350 2.74 3.39 -9.64
CA GLN A 350 1.70 2.43 -9.97
C GLN A 350 2.34 1.07 -10.17
N VAL A 351 1.84 0.06 -9.46
CA VAL A 351 2.21 -1.34 -9.69
C VAL A 351 1.05 -2.04 -10.37
N ILE A 352 1.31 -2.68 -11.50
CA ILE A 352 0.33 -3.38 -12.32
C ILE A 352 0.75 -4.84 -12.39
N LEU A 353 -0.05 -5.72 -11.80
CA LEU A 353 0.14 -7.16 -11.82
C LEU A 353 -0.61 -7.74 -13.02
N LEU A 354 0.12 -8.34 -13.96
CA LEU A 354 -0.47 -9.07 -15.07
C LEU A 354 -0.69 -10.53 -14.71
N ASP A 355 -1.63 -11.14 -15.41
CA ASP A 355 -1.92 -12.57 -15.40
C ASP A 355 -1.68 -13.08 -16.82
N THR A 356 -0.59 -13.81 -17.00
CA THR A 356 -0.18 -14.35 -18.31
C THR A 356 -0.60 -15.81 -18.51
N ARG A 357 -1.57 -16.29 -17.71
CA ARG A 357 -1.99 -17.70 -17.69
C ARG A 357 -3.47 -17.86 -18.01
N TYR A 358 -4.35 -17.22 -17.23
CA TYR A 358 -5.78 -17.52 -17.21
C TYR A 358 -6.45 -17.50 -18.60
N PHE A 359 -6.07 -16.52 -19.41
CA PHE A 359 -6.62 -16.29 -20.76
C PHE A 359 -5.71 -16.78 -21.88
N ARG A 360 -4.48 -17.18 -21.57
CA ARG A 360 -3.44 -17.37 -22.58
C ARG A 360 -3.78 -18.53 -23.50
N SER A 361 -3.69 -18.29 -24.80
CA SER A 361 -3.87 -19.33 -25.83
C SER A 361 -2.71 -20.33 -25.83
N PRO A 362 -2.93 -21.60 -26.26
CA PRO A 362 -1.86 -22.59 -26.35
C PRO A 362 -0.68 -22.12 -27.20
N LEU A 363 0.55 -22.38 -26.73
CA LEU A 363 1.77 -22.02 -27.46
C LEU A 363 2.05 -22.98 -28.61
N LYS A 364 2.80 -22.51 -29.60
CA LYS A 364 3.24 -23.31 -30.74
C LYS A 364 4.57 -23.99 -30.47
N ARG A 365 4.61 -25.31 -30.66
CA ARG A 365 5.86 -26.10 -30.60
C ARG A 365 6.55 -26.11 -31.96
N GLY A 366 7.88 -25.97 -31.93
CA GLY A 366 8.77 -26.11 -33.06
C GLY A 366 10.02 -26.93 -32.69
N GLU A 367 11.09 -26.75 -33.45
CA GLU A 367 12.37 -27.39 -33.16
C GLU A 367 12.90 -26.97 -31.78
N LYS A 368 13.39 -27.95 -31.02
CA LYS A 368 13.90 -27.71 -29.67
C LYS A 368 15.23 -26.95 -29.71
N ARG A 369 15.24 -25.77 -29.09
CA ARG A 369 16.42 -24.95 -28.79
C ARG A 369 16.89 -25.20 -27.36
N VAL A 370 18.02 -24.59 -26.98
CA VAL A 370 18.61 -24.72 -25.63
C VAL A 370 17.59 -24.41 -24.53
N GLY A 371 16.72 -23.42 -24.78
CA GLY A 371 15.70 -23.03 -23.82
C GLY A 371 14.47 -23.93 -23.82
N GLY A 372 14.09 -24.51 -24.96
CA GLY A 372 12.86 -25.25 -25.09
C GLY A 372 12.38 -25.30 -26.54
N SER A 373 11.14 -25.73 -26.74
CA SER A 373 10.53 -25.94 -28.06
C SER A 373 9.56 -24.85 -28.49
N TRP A 374 9.36 -23.79 -27.71
CA TRP A 374 8.38 -22.76 -28.03
C TRP A 374 8.89 -21.86 -29.15
N ILE A 375 8.05 -21.59 -30.14
CA ILE A 375 8.34 -20.71 -31.28
C ILE A 375 7.24 -19.64 -31.43
N PRO A 376 7.51 -18.48 -32.05
CA PRO A 376 6.48 -17.48 -32.31
C PRO A 376 5.30 -18.01 -33.12
N ASP A 377 4.10 -17.59 -32.75
CA ASP A 377 2.87 -17.88 -33.47
C ASP A 377 2.09 -16.60 -33.77
N ASP A 378 2.08 -16.20 -35.04
CA ASP A 378 1.45 -14.96 -35.51
C ASP A 378 -0.05 -15.11 -35.80
N ASP A 379 -0.69 -16.17 -35.29
CA ASP A 379 -2.13 -16.38 -35.42
C ASP A 379 -2.92 -15.23 -34.73
N PRO A 380 -3.72 -14.44 -35.47
CA PRO A 380 -4.44 -13.29 -34.93
C PRO A 380 -5.59 -13.66 -33.97
N THR A 381 -5.93 -14.94 -33.86
CA THR A 381 -6.96 -15.42 -32.92
C THR A 381 -6.41 -15.72 -31.53
N LYS A 382 -5.08 -15.81 -31.39
CA LYS A 382 -4.42 -16.10 -30.12
C LYS A 382 -4.29 -14.85 -29.25
N THR A 383 -4.38 -15.05 -27.94
CA THR A 383 -4.25 -13.99 -26.95
C THR A 383 -3.36 -14.39 -25.78
N MET A 384 -2.71 -13.40 -25.16
CA MET A 384 -1.96 -13.53 -23.91
C MET A 384 -2.87 -13.21 -22.72
N LEU A 385 -3.45 -12.00 -22.72
CA LEU A 385 -4.20 -11.44 -21.60
C LEU A 385 -5.73 -11.62 -21.72
N GLY A 386 -6.24 -11.87 -22.93
CA GLY A 386 -7.67 -11.82 -23.21
C GLY A 386 -8.25 -10.40 -23.18
N GLU A 387 -9.39 -10.22 -23.84
CA GLU A 387 -9.97 -8.88 -24.05
C GLU A 387 -10.35 -8.15 -22.75
N ALA A 388 -10.80 -8.89 -21.73
CA ALA A 388 -11.19 -8.32 -20.44
C ALA A 388 -10.01 -7.63 -19.76
N GLN A 389 -8.87 -8.31 -19.67
CA GLN A 389 -7.66 -7.78 -19.07
C GLN A 389 -7.02 -6.70 -19.95
N TRP A 390 -7.05 -6.84 -21.28
CA TRP A 390 -6.57 -5.78 -22.19
C TRP A 390 -7.32 -4.46 -22.00
N LYS A 391 -8.66 -4.54 -21.91
CA LYS A 391 -9.49 -3.36 -21.65
C LYS A 391 -9.14 -2.75 -20.28
N TRP A 392 -9.09 -3.58 -19.24
CA TRP A 392 -8.73 -3.14 -17.89
C TRP A 392 -7.35 -2.47 -17.85
N LEU A 393 -6.34 -3.07 -18.50
CA LEU A 393 -4.98 -2.53 -18.54
C LEU A 393 -4.96 -1.15 -19.20
N GLY A 394 -5.70 -0.97 -20.30
CA GLY A 394 -5.84 0.34 -20.93
C GLY A 394 -6.49 1.39 -20.02
N GLU A 395 -7.42 1.01 -19.16
CA GLU A 395 -8.00 1.91 -18.14
C GLU A 395 -6.98 2.26 -17.06
N GLN A 396 -6.16 1.30 -16.62
CA GLN A 396 -5.12 1.52 -15.61
C GLN A 396 -3.97 2.39 -16.10
N LEU A 397 -3.52 2.19 -17.34
CA LEU A 397 -2.42 2.97 -17.92
C LEU A 397 -2.77 4.45 -18.10
N ARG A 398 -4.06 4.79 -18.19
CA ARG A 398 -4.55 6.19 -18.23
C ARG A 398 -4.61 6.87 -16.86
N GLN A 399 -4.49 6.11 -15.76
CA GLN A 399 -4.40 6.71 -14.42
C GLN A 399 -3.08 7.45 -14.28
N PRO A 400 -3.03 8.62 -13.62
CA PRO A 400 -1.81 9.39 -13.48
C PRO A 400 -0.82 8.70 -12.53
N ALA A 401 0.40 8.48 -13.00
CA ALA A 401 1.53 7.97 -12.23
C ALA A 401 2.84 8.47 -12.84
N GLU A 402 3.83 8.71 -12.00
CA GLU A 402 5.15 9.14 -12.42
C GLU A 402 6.02 7.92 -12.79
N LEU A 403 5.99 6.86 -12.00
CA LEU A 403 6.63 5.56 -12.28
C LEU A 403 5.57 4.44 -12.36
N ARG A 404 5.71 3.54 -13.34
CA ARG A 404 4.84 2.37 -13.53
C ARG A 404 5.68 1.10 -13.58
N ILE A 405 5.39 0.17 -12.68
CA ILE A 405 6.01 -1.15 -12.64
C ILE A 405 4.97 -2.16 -13.16
N ILE A 406 5.24 -2.75 -14.31
CA ILE A 406 4.39 -3.80 -14.89
C ILE A 406 5.01 -5.16 -14.58
N ALA A 407 4.37 -5.92 -13.70
CA ALA A 407 4.79 -7.24 -13.27
C ALA A 407 4.19 -8.33 -14.16
N SER A 408 5.04 -9.17 -14.74
CA SER A 408 4.68 -10.28 -15.64
C SER A 408 5.32 -11.57 -15.14
N GLY A 409 4.58 -12.70 -15.15
CA GLY A 409 5.17 -13.99 -14.76
C GLY A 409 6.33 -14.39 -15.65
N ILE A 410 6.15 -14.19 -16.95
CA ILE A 410 7.13 -14.50 -18.00
C ILE A 410 7.81 -13.24 -18.55
N GLN A 411 8.98 -13.40 -19.17
CA GLN A 411 9.73 -12.30 -19.80
C GLN A 411 8.93 -11.61 -20.91
N PHE A 412 8.90 -10.28 -20.88
CA PHE A 412 8.20 -9.45 -21.87
C PHE A 412 9.06 -9.18 -23.12
N LEU A 413 10.33 -8.79 -22.93
CA LEU A 413 11.19 -8.39 -24.05
C LEU A 413 11.98 -9.55 -24.64
N ALA A 414 12.32 -10.57 -23.85
CA ALA A 414 13.23 -11.62 -24.32
C ALA A 414 12.68 -12.45 -25.48
N GLU A 415 13.55 -12.80 -26.42
CA GLU A 415 13.24 -13.58 -27.62
C GLU A 415 14.23 -14.73 -27.85
N ASP A 416 13.89 -15.61 -28.80
CA ASP A 416 14.78 -16.62 -29.42
C ASP A 416 15.29 -17.78 -28.56
N ALA A 417 15.01 -17.77 -27.25
CA ALA A 417 15.50 -18.80 -26.34
C ALA A 417 14.84 -20.18 -26.55
N GLY A 418 13.59 -20.22 -27.04
CA GLY A 418 12.75 -21.42 -27.09
C GLY A 418 11.91 -21.67 -25.83
N GLN A 419 11.95 -20.74 -24.88
CA GLN A 419 11.22 -20.80 -23.61
C GLN A 419 9.97 -19.96 -23.72
N GLU A 420 9.14 -20.02 -22.67
CA GLU A 420 7.92 -19.23 -22.63
C GLU A 420 8.25 -17.75 -22.39
N THR A 421 7.86 -16.91 -23.34
CA THR A 421 7.96 -15.45 -23.26
C THR A 421 6.82 -14.82 -24.06
N TRP A 422 6.63 -13.52 -23.91
CA TRP A 422 5.69 -12.76 -24.74
C TRP A 422 5.98 -12.85 -26.25
N SER A 423 7.23 -13.14 -26.63
CA SER A 423 7.62 -13.35 -28.03
C SER A 423 6.98 -14.57 -28.69
N ASN A 424 6.42 -15.50 -27.91
CA ASN A 424 5.68 -16.63 -28.46
C ASN A 424 4.35 -16.18 -29.09
N LEU A 425 3.78 -15.05 -28.66
CA LEU A 425 2.57 -14.44 -29.21
C LEU A 425 2.89 -13.01 -29.70
N PRO A 426 3.61 -12.85 -30.83
CA PRO A 426 4.17 -11.57 -31.28
C PRO A 426 3.12 -10.46 -31.45
N ARG A 427 1.90 -10.78 -31.90
CA ARG A 427 0.80 -9.80 -32.01
C ARG A 427 0.38 -9.21 -30.67
N GLU A 428 0.37 -10.01 -29.62
CA GLU A 428 -0.01 -9.57 -28.28
C GLU A 428 1.11 -8.75 -27.63
N ARG A 429 2.37 -9.09 -27.90
CA ARG A 429 3.52 -8.26 -27.53
C ARG A 429 3.46 -6.90 -28.24
N GLN A 430 3.17 -6.88 -29.54
CA GLN A 430 2.99 -5.62 -30.28
C GLN A 430 1.81 -4.81 -29.73
N ARG A 431 0.68 -5.47 -29.41
CA ARG A 431 -0.48 -4.85 -28.80
C ARG A 431 -0.16 -4.16 -27.46
N MET A 432 0.74 -4.72 -26.65
CA MET A 432 1.25 -4.06 -25.45
C MET A 432 1.98 -2.75 -25.80
N LEU A 433 2.92 -2.79 -26.75
CA LEU A 433 3.69 -1.61 -27.18
C LEU A 433 2.76 -0.52 -27.76
N ASP A 434 1.78 -0.91 -28.56
CA ASP A 434 0.76 -0.01 -29.10
C ASP A 434 -0.14 0.58 -28.01
N LEU A 435 -0.46 -0.21 -26.97
CA LEU A 435 -1.24 0.25 -25.83
C LEU A 435 -0.47 1.29 -25.00
N LEU A 436 0.80 1.04 -24.70
CA LEU A 436 1.68 2.02 -24.07
C LEU A 436 1.76 3.30 -24.90
N THR A 437 1.80 3.16 -26.23
CA THR A 437 1.81 4.28 -27.18
C THR A 437 0.51 5.09 -27.11
N SER A 438 -0.64 4.43 -27.25
CA SER A 438 -1.96 5.06 -27.33
C SER A 438 -2.51 5.59 -26.00
N THR A 439 -2.04 5.07 -24.87
CA THR A 439 -2.42 5.56 -23.52
C THR A 439 -1.51 6.65 -23.01
N GLU A 440 -0.43 6.97 -23.74
CA GLU A 440 0.60 7.92 -23.30
C GLU A 440 1.22 7.54 -21.95
N ALA A 441 1.29 6.22 -21.69
CA ALA A 441 1.87 5.69 -20.46
C ALA A 441 3.37 5.99 -20.40
N ASN A 442 3.76 6.82 -19.44
CA ASN A 442 5.12 7.23 -19.16
C ASN A 442 5.68 6.50 -17.93
N GLY A 443 6.99 6.52 -17.73
CA GLY A 443 7.65 5.94 -16.58
C GLY A 443 7.58 4.41 -16.49
N VAL A 444 7.43 3.68 -17.61
CA VAL A 444 7.17 2.22 -17.56
C VAL A 444 8.47 1.41 -17.47
N ILE A 445 8.51 0.49 -16.49
CA ILE A 445 9.50 -0.58 -16.36
C ILE A 445 8.75 -1.90 -16.20
N PHE A 446 9.16 -2.93 -16.95
CA PHE A 446 8.69 -4.30 -16.74
C PHE A 446 9.58 -5.05 -15.75
N ILE A 447 8.98 -5.88 -14.92
CA ILE A 447 9.67 -6.88 -14.10
C ILE A 447 9.12 -8.28 -14.40
N SER A 448 10.00 -9.27 -14.47
CA SER A 448 9.65 -10.63 -14.91
C SER A 448 10.32 -11.78 -14.14
N GLY A 449 9.70 -12.97 -14.22
CA GLY A 449 10.09 -14.21 -13.53
C GLY A 449 10.44 -15.37 -14.48
N ASP A 450 9.99 -16.60 -14.16
CA ASP A 450 10.13 -17.88 -14.91
C ASP A 450 11.56 -18.43 -15.09
N ARG A 451 12.56 -17.59 -15.35
CA ARG A 451 13.79 -18.04 -16.04
C ARG A 451 14.78 -18.83 -15.20
N HIS A 452 14.72 -18.72 -13.88
CA HIS A 452 15.72 -19.17 -12.90
C HIS A 452 17.12 -18.55 -13.08
N TRP A 453 17.20 -17.41 -13.77
CA TRP A 453 18.34 -16.49 -13.73
C TRP A 453 17.84 -15.05 -13.85
N SER A 454 18.73 -14.11 -13.57
CA SER A 454 18.48 -12.67 -13.70
C SER A 454 19.18 -12.09 -14.92
N GLU A 455 18.48 -11.19 -15.61
CA GLU A 455 19.03 -10.39 -16.71
C GLU A 455 18.22 -9.11 -16.90
N LEU A 456 18.81 -8.13 -17.58
CA LEU A 456 18.10 -6.93 -18.04
C LEU A 456 17.99 -6.99 -19.56
N SER A 457 16.78 -6.78 -20.07
CA SER A 457 16.52 -6.57 -21.49
C SER A 457 16.11 -5.12 -21.74
N ALA A 458 16.43 -4.57 -22.91
CA ALA A 458 15.99 -3.25 -23.30
C ALA A 458 15.72 -3.13 -24.81
N ILE A 459 14.72 -2.34 -25.17
CA ILE A 459 14.42 -1.96 -26.55
C ILE A 459 14.21 -0.45 -26.70
N ASN A 460 14.52 0.06 -27.88
CA ASN A 460 14.19 1.43 -28.29
C ASN A 460 13.23 1.41 -29.48
N GLU A 461 13.54 0.60 -30.50
CA GLU A 461 12.77 0.53 -31.74
C GLU A 461 11.39 -0.11 -31.50
N GLY A 462 10.34 0.55 -32.01
CA GLY A 462 8.94 0.11 -31.84
C GLY A 462 8.34 0.41 -30.46
N ALA A 463 9.11 0.99 -29.53
CA ALA A 463 8.64 1.42 -28.21
C ALA A 463 8.49 2.95 -28.13
N PRO A 464 7.61 3.49 -27.25
CA PRO A 464 7.41 4.93 -27.11
C PRO A 464 8.65 5.68 -26.57
N TYR A 465 9.50 4.98 -25.84
CA TYR A 465 10.79 5.42 -25.29
C TYR A 465 11.60 4.15 -24.97
N ARG A 466 12.80 4.29 -24.40
CA ARG A 466 13.62 3.13 -24.03
C ARG A 466 12.92 2.32 -22.94
N LEU A 467 12.41 1.14 -23.30
CA LEU A 467 11.73 0.23 -22.38
C LEU A 467 12.71 -0.80 -21.83
N TYR A 468 12.54 -1.09 -20.54
CA TYR A 468 13.33 -2.08 -19.82
C TYR A 468 12.42 -3.22 -19.32
N ASP A 469 12.94 -4.44 -19.37
CA ASP A 469 12.36 -5.64 -18.75
C ASP A 469 13.43 -6.30 -17.89
N PHE A 470 13.23 -6.24 -16.57
CA PHE A 470 14.20 -6.69 -15.59
C PHE A 470 13.75 -7.98 -14.92
N THR A 471 14.42 -9.07 -15.27
CA THR A 471 14.07 -10.40 -14.80
C THR A 471 14.83 -10.72 -13.51
N SER A 472 14.10 -11.17 -12.47
CA SER A 472 14.68 -11.70 -11.24
C SER A 472 14.11 -13.07 -10.92
N SER A 473 14.86 -14.09 -11.30
CA SER A 473 14.54 -15.48 -11.01
C SER A 473 15.87 -16.20 -10.72
N SER A 474 16.00 -17.10 -9.75
CA SER A 474 15.00 -17.58 -8.81
C SER A 474 15.35 -17.20 -7.37
N LEU A 475 14.32 -17.19 -6.53
CA LEU A 475 14.50 -17.04 -5.08
C LEU A 475 15.18 -18.27 -4.48
N ASN A 476 14.81 -19.49 -4.88
CA ASN A 476 15.55 -20.71 -4.48
C ASN A 476 15.51 -21.89 -5.50
N GLN A 477 14.75 -21.77 -6.59
CA GLN A 477 14.69 -22.81 -7.62
C GLN A 477 15.78 -22.61 -8.68
N LEU A 478 16.99 -23.11 -8.42
CA LEU A 478 18.06 -23.03 -9.43
C LEU A 478 17.79 -23.95 -10.62
N HIS A 479 18.11 -23.49 -11.83
CA HIS A 479 18.11 -24.35 -13.02
C HIS A 479 19.52 -24.91 -13.29
N PRO A 480 19.69 -26.21 -13.58
CA PRO A 480 20.99 -26.80 -13.90
C PRO A 480 21.61 -26.33 -15.25
N ARG A 481 20.97 -25.41 -15.99
CA ARG A 481 21.46 -24.96 -17.30
C ARG A 481 22.46 -23.82 -17.04
N GLY A 482 23.74 -24.08 -17.27
CA GLY A 482 24.86 -23.17 -16.92
C GLY A 482 25.21 -22.09 -17.94
N THR A 483 24.30 -21.70 -18.83
CA THR A 483 24.56 -20.66 -19.85
C THR A 483 23.29 -19.87 -20.13
N PRO A 484 23.33 -18.53 -20.23
CA PRO A 484 22.14 -17.78 -20.60
C PRO A 484 21.68 -18.23 -21.99
N THR A 485 20.38 -18.41 -22.16
CA THR A 485 19.85 -18.62 -23.50
C THR A 485 19.99 -17.37 -24.35
N LYS A 486 19.88 -17.54 -25.67
CA LYS A 486 19.84 -16.41 -26.60
C LYS A 486 18.72 -15.45 -26.17
N ASN A 487 19.05 -14.17 -26.12
CA ASN A 487 18.13 -13.06 -25.94
C ASN A 487 18.69 -11.90 -26.77
N SER A 488 18.02 -11.57 -27.86
CA SER A 488 18.48 -10.54 -28.80
C SER A 488 18.40 -9.13 -28.22
N PHE A 489 17.71 -8.93 -27.09
CA PHE A 489 17.51 -7.64 -26.44
C PHE A 489 18.22 -7.50 -25.09
N ARG A 490 19.17 -8.39 -24.79
CA ARG A 490 19.95 -8.31 -23.55
C ARG A 490 20.74 -7.00 -23.48
N ALA A 491 20.54 -6.26 -22.40
CA ALA A 491 21.12 -4.92 -22.20
C ALA A 491 22.40 -4.93 -21.34
N LEU A 492 22.57 -5.93 -20.46
CA LEU A 492 23.77 -6.08 -19.64
C LEU A 492 24.70 -7.18 -20.18
N PRO A 493 26.04 -7.06 -20.00
CA PRO A 493 27.00 -8.04 -20.52
C PRO A 493 26.93 -9.39 -19.80
N THR A 494 26.35 -9.43 -18.60
CA THR A 494 26.32 -10.61 -17.73
C THR A 494 24.92 -10.91 -17.22
N THR A 495 24.69 -12.18 -16.89
CA THR A 495 23.48 -12.70 -16.23
C THR A 495 23.86 -13.37 -14.90
N TYR A 496 22.91 -13.55 -14.00
CA TYR A 496 23.15 -14.14 -12.68
C TYR A 496 22.27 -15.36 -12.44
N HIS A 497 22.86 -16.49 -12.01
CA HIS A 497 22.23 -17.84 -12.05
C HIS A 497 22.12 -18.51 -10.69
N LYS A 498 22.28 -17.76 -9.61
CA LYS A 498 22.13 -18.23 -8.23
C LYS A 498 20.91 -17.57 -7.60
N GLU A 499 20.60 -17.94 -6.37
CA GLU A 499 19.52 -17.36 -5.58
C GLU A 499 19.65 -15.84 -5.55
N ASN A 500 18.58 -15.16 -5.96
CA ASN A 500 18.58 -13.71 -6.11
C ASN A 500 17.19 -13.07 -5.96
N PHE A 501 17.19 -11.77 -5.73
CA PHE A 501 16.03 -10.91 -5.82
C PHE A 501 16.39 -9.59 -6.53
N GLY A 502 15.38 -9.00 -7.17
CA GLY A 502 15.47 -7.73 -7.85
C GLY A 502 15.14 -6.58 -6.92
N VAL A 503 15.76 -5.43 -7.17
CA VAL A 503 15.57 -4.17 -6.45
C VAL A 503 15.37 -3.05 -7.45
N ILE A 504 14.31 -2.28 -7.26
CA ILE A 504 14.08 -0.97 -7.88
C ILE A 504 14.19 0.06 -6.76
N ALA A 505 15.30 0.80 -6.74
CA ALA A 505 15.49 1.90 -5.81
C ALA A 505 15.23 3.23 -6.53
N VAL A 506 14.43 4.12 -5.94
CA VAL A 506 14.11 5.43 -6.50
C VAL A 506 14.58 6.52 -5.54
N ASP A 507 15.41 7.42 -6.04
CA ASP A 507 15.83 8.62 -5.33
C ASP A 507 14.94 9.79 -5.74
N TRP A 508 13.90 10.05 -4.93
CA TRP A 508 12.92 11.09 -5.15
C TRP A 508 13.39 12.50 -4.74
N ASP A 509 14.53 12.64 -4.09
CA ASP A 509 15.05 13.94 -3.62
C ASP A 509 15.67 14.75 -4.77
N GLN A 510 15.96 14.10 -5.89
CA GLN A 510 16.47 14.74 -7.09
C GLN A 510 15.33 15.31 -7.94
N LYS A 511 15.58 16.47 -8.57
CA LYS A 511 14.62 17.11 -9.51
C LYS A 511 14.23 16.17 -10.66
N ASP A 512 15.17 15.36 -11.11
CA ASP A 512 14.94 14.25 -12.05
C ASP A 512 15.34 12.95 -11.32
N PRO A 513 14.36 12.24 -10.73
CA PRO A 513 14.62 11.08 -9.89
C PRO A 513 15.48 10.03 -10.59
N GLN A 514 16.47 9.50 -9.86
CA GLN A 514 17.29 8.39 -10.33
C GLN A 514 16.64 7.07 -9.92
N ILE A 515 16.44 6.18 -10.88
CA ILE A 515 15.98 4.81 -10.67
C ILE A 515 17.16 3.87 -10.85
N THR A 516 17.46 3.09 -9.81
CA THR A 516 18.51 2.07 -9.82
C THR A 516 17.86 0.69 -9.81
N LEU A 517 18.07 -0.04 -10.91
CA LEU A 517 17.68 -1.44 -11.08
C LEU A 517 18.87 -2.30 -10.67
N SER A 518 18.72 -3.17 -9.67
CA SER A 518 19.79 -4.08 -9.27
C SER A 518 19.31 -5.49 -8.93
N ILE A 519 20.24 -6.46 -9.04
CA ILE A 519 20.08 -7.82 -8.53
C ILE A 519 20.99 -7.99 -7.32
N ARG A 520 20.41 -8.51 -6.23
CA ARG A 520 21.10 -8.90 -5.01
C ARG A 520 21.05 -10.41 -4.86
N ASP A 521 22.10 -10.99 -4.29
CA ASP A 521 22.14 -12.43 -3.99
C ASP A 521 21.68 -12.77 -2.57
N LEU A 522 21.79 -14.04 -2.21
CA LEU A 522 21.47 -14.57 -0.88
C LEU A 522 22.15 -13.80 0.28
N ASP A 523 23.35 -13.27 0.07
CA ASP A 523 24.15 -12.58 1.08
C ASP A 523 24.07 -11.04 0.92
N ASP A 524 23.08 -10.53 0.19
CA ASP A 524 22.89 -9.11 -0.16
C ASP A 524 24.03 -8.48 -0.99
N ASN A 525 24.86 -9.29 -1.65
CA ASN A 525 25.87 -8.77 -2.56
C ASN A 525 25.24 -8.28 -3.86
N LEU A 526 25.69 -7.12 -4.35
CA LEU A 526 25.32 -6.61 -5.67
C LEU A 526 25.87 -7.52 -6.79
N ARG A 527 25.00 -7.94 -7.71
CA ARG A 527 25.35 -8.83 -8.83
C ARG A 527 25.15 -8.20 -10.20
N LEU A 528 24.04 -7.47 -10.39
CA LEU A 528 23.77 -6.69 -11.60
C LEU A 528 23.28 -5.30 -11.16
N GLN A 529 23.58 -4.28 -11.96
CA GLN A 529 23.07 -2.92 -11.74
C GLN A 529 22.87 -2.20 -13.08
N HIS A 530 21.84 -1.38 -13.15
CA HIS A 530 21.61 -0.41 -14.21
C HIS A 530 20.92 0.82 -13.63
N GLU A 531 21.28 2.00 -14.10
CA GLU A 531 20.70 3.28 -13.64
C GLU A 531 20.00 3.95 -14.81
N VAL A 532 18.86 4.56 -14.52
CA VAL A 532 18.06 5.32 -15.49
C VAL A 532 17.41 6.51 -14.80
N ARG A 533 17.34 7.65 -15.48
CA ARG A 533 16.57 8.80 -15.01
C ARG A 533 15.10 8.62 -15.33
N LEU A 534 14.24 9.10 -14.45
CA LEU A 534 12.79 9.07 -14.68
C LEU A 534 12.42 9.78 -15.99
N SER A 535 13.11 10.88 -16.33
CA SER A 535 12.93 11.60 -17.59
C SER A 535 13.25 10.77 -18.86
N GLU A 536 14.09 9.73 -18.77
CA GLU A 536 14.42 8.84 -19.90
C GLU A 536 13.30 7.83 -20.20
N LEU A 537 12.37 7.66 -19.26
CA LEU A 537 11.21 6.78 -19.40
C LEU A 537 9.97 7.55 -19.88
N ASN A 538 10.17 8.71 -20.48
CA ASN A 538 9.13 9.59 -20.99
C ASN A 538 9.37 9.89 -22.47
N ARG A 539 8.32 10.35 -23.16
CA ARG A 539 8.40 10.80 -24.55
C ARG A 539 8.99 12.19 -24.74
#